data_AF-A0A2V9CH58-F1
#
_entry.id   AF-A0A2V9CH58-F1
#
_cell.length_a   1.000
_cell.length_b   1.000
_cell.length_c   1.000
_cell.angle_alpha   90.00
_cell.angle_beta   90.00
_cell.angle_gamma   90.00
#
_symmetry.space_group_name_H-M   'P 1'
#
loop_
_entity.id
_entity.type
_entity.pdbx_description
1 polymer ?
#
loop_
_entity_poly.entity_id
_entity_poly.type
_entity_poly.pdbx_seq_one_letter_code
_entity_poly.pdbx_strand_id
1 'polypeptide(L)'
;MRSASKTGLRKSGRGARKRAKTEIEIKLRVTDVPRLLGQLARLKAKLIGARVHEMNTLYDTPDGRLARHGQMLRIRVERPAPGADRVGRAHKMSKEKSEISALLTFKGPARGLQANERGRYKIREEHELPIFDHEEMSRILEALGMRPWFRYEKVRSTYKLPGMNGLKLVLDETPIGLFIELEGGRGEINRAARLLGFGASDYINKSYGALFMEECGLSRPASHNEPIPSYGLPDMLFPRSR
;
A
#
# COMPACT_ATOMS: atom_id res chain seq x y z
N MET A 1 -29.24 -62.05 -12.57
CA MET A 1 -29.33 -60.94 -11.58
C MET A 1 -28.05 -60.87 -10.76
N ARG A 2 -27.22 -59.85 -10.99
CA ARG A 2 -26.20 -59.26 -10.09
C ARG A 2 -25.25 -58.42 -10.94
N SER A 3 -25.24 -57.10 -10.71
CA SER A 3 -24.04 -56.26 -10.57
C SER A 3 -24.46 -54.80 -10.73
N ALA A 4 -24.49 -54.08 -9.61
CA ALA A 4 -24.73 -52.64 -9.56
C ALA A 4 -23.40 -51.91 -9.79
N SER A 5 -23.34 -51.07 -10.82
CA SER A 5 -22.26 -50.12 -11.03
C SER A 5 -22.55 -48.85 -10.22
N LYS A 6 -21.87 -48.71 -9.07
CA LYS A 6 -21.71 -47.43 -8.36
C LYS A 6 -20.52 -46.70 -8.98
N THR A 7 -20.78 -45.68 -9.81
CA THR A 7 -19.74 -44.73 -10.23
C THR A 7 -19.89 -43.45 -9.42
N GLY A 8 -18.84 -43.14 -8.67
CA GLY A 8 -18.84 -42.16 -7.58
C GLY A 8 -18.94 -40.71 -8.03
N LEU A 9 -19.79 -39.97 -7.33
CA LEU A 9 -19.75 -38.51 -7.25
C LEU A 9 -18.36 -38.07 -6.78
N ARG A 10 -17.60 -37.42 -7.66
CA ARG A 10 -16.39 -36.66 -7.30
C ARG A 10 -16.80 -35.52 -6.37
N LYS A 11 -16.43 -35.63 -5.09
CA LYS A 11 -16.50 -34.50 -4.14
C LYS A 11 -15.58 -33.40 -4.65
N SER A 12 -16.16 -32.30 -5.15
CA SER A 12 -15.44 -31.06 -5.41
C SER A 12 -14.82 -30.57 -4.11
N GLY A 13 -13.48 -30.61 -4.02
CA GLY A 13 -12.75 -30.01 -2.91
C GLY A 13 -13.07 -28.52 -2.85
N ARG A 14 -13.76 -28.08 -1.80
CA ARG A 14 -13.88 -26.64 -1.48
C ARG A 14 -12.48 -26.12 -1.22
N GLY A 15 -11.91 -25.40 -2.19
CA GLY A 15 -10.67 -24.67 -1.99
C GLY A 15 -10.81 -23.75 -0.78
N ALA A 16 -9.90 -23.87 0.18
CA ALA A 16 -9.92 -23.04 1.38
C ALA A 16 -9.81 -21.57 0.97
N ARG A 17 -10.88 -20.79 1.15
CA ARG A 17 -10.88 -19.34 0.94
C ARG A 17 -9.77 -18.73 1.81
N LYS A 18 -8.75 -18.16 1.18
CA LYS A 18 -7.71 -17.38 1.87
C LYS A 18 -8.42 -16.21 2.55
N ARG A 19 -8.42 -16.18 3.89
CA ARG A 19 -9.07 -15.09 4.65
C ARG A 19 -8.35 -13.77 4.34
N ALA A 20 -9.13 -12.70 4.28
CA ALA A 20 -8.62 -11.34 4.12
C ALA A 20 -7.59 -11.02 5.21
N LYS A 21 -6.54 -10.30 4.85
CA LYS A 21 -5.49 -9.90 5.79
C LYS A 21 -5.97 -8.67 6.56
N THR A 22 -5.84 -8.68 7.87
CA THR A 22 -5.96 -7.44 8.65
C THR A 22 -4.59 -6.78 8.71
N GLU A 23 -4.50 -5.58 8.14
CA GLU A 23 -3.31 -4.74 8.15
C GLU A 23 -3.35 -3.83 9.38
N ILE A 24 -2.23 -3.71 10.10
CA ILE A 24 -2.02 -2.73 11.17
C ILE A 24 -0.79 -1.90 10.76
N GLU A 25 -1.00 -0.61 10.51
CA GLU A 25 0.06 0.27 10.01
C GLU A 25 0.09 1.64 10.71
N ILE A 26 1.25 2.29 10.65
CA ILE A 26 1.42 3.73 10.89
C ILE A 26 2.29 4.33 9.79
N LYS A 27 2.20 5.65 9.63
CA LYS A 27 3.13 6.45 8.83
C LYS A 27 3.88 7.43 9.74
N LEU A 28 5.12 7.72 9.40
CA LEU A 28 5.98 8.68 10.09
C LEU A 28 6.57 9.61 9.03
N ARG A 29 6.40 10.92 9.19
CA ARG A 29 7.05 11.89 8.29
C ARG A 29 8.53 12.02 8.68
N VAL A 30 9.40 11.97 7.69
CA VAL A 30 10.85 12.12 7.88
C VAL A 30 11.25 13.55 7.55
N THR A 31 11.77 14.26 8.55
CA THR A 31 12.29 15.64 8.39
C THR A 31 13.82 15.70 8.42
N ASP A 32 14.48 14.67 8.96
CA ASP A 32 15.94 14.58 9.09
C ASP A 32 16.44 13.27 8.46
N VAL A 33 16.78 13.35 7.17
CA VAL A 33 17.23 12.20 6.37
C VAL A 33 18.57 11.63 6.86
N PRO A 34 19.62 12.45 7.13
CA PRO A 34 20.88 11.92 7.66
C PRO A 34 20.70 11.12 8.96
N ARG A 35 19.88 11.62 9.90
CA ARG A 35 19.58 10.91 11.14
C ARG A 35 18.89 9.58 10.88
N LEU A 36 17.91 9.54 9.98
CA LEU A 36 17.22 8.31 9.61
C LEU A 36 18.20 7.27 9.03
N LEU A 37 19.05 7.68 8.07
CA LEU A 37 20.03 6.79 7.45
C LEU A 37 21.01 6.23 8.49
N GLY A 38 21.49 7.07 9.42
CA GLY A 38 22.33 6.64 10.53
C GLY A 38 21.63 5.63 11.46
N GLN A 39 20.34 5.82 11.75
CA GLN A 39 19.56 4.87 12.53
C GLN A 39 19.34 3.54 11.81
N LEU A 40 18.98 3.56 10.51
CA LEU A 40 18.83 2.35 9.71
C LEU A 40 20.13 1.55 9.63
N ALA A 41 21.27 2.23 9.46
CA ALA A 41 22.59 1.61 9.49
C ALA A 41 22.91 0.98 10.85
N ARG A 42 22.67 1.70 11.95
CA ARG A 42 22.86 1.19 13.33
C ARG A 42 21.97 -0.03 13.62
N LEU A 43 20.75 -0.02 13.10
CA LEU A 43 19.82 -1.14 13.20
C LEU A 43 20.15 -2.29 12.24
N LYS A 44 21.18 -2.14 11.40
CA LYS A 44 21.57 -3.11 10.36
C LYS A 44 20.38 -3.47 9.47
N ALA A 45 19.55 -2.48 9.14
CA ALA A 45 18.39 -2.63 8.28
C ALA A 45 18.84 -3.17 6.91
N LYS A 46 18.17 -4.23 6.44
CA LYS A 46 18.51 -4.88 5.17
C LYS A 46 17.46 -4.51 4.13
N LEU A 47 17.89 -3.88 3.04
CA LEU A 47 17.03 -3.66 1.88
C LEU A 47 16.59 -5.00 1.30
N ILE A 48 15.30 -5.12 1.00
CA ILE A 48 14.68 -6.32 0.43
C ILE A 48 14.12 -5.98 -0.94
N GLY A 49 14.63 -6.68 -1.96
CA GLY A 49 14.26 -6.43 -3.34
C GLY A 49 14.85 -5.15 -3.90
N ALA A 50 14.49 -4.85 -5.15
CA ALA A 50 14.84 -3.59 -5.78
C ALA A 50 13.94 -2.46 -5.26
N ARG A 51 14.40 -1.21 -5.39
CA ARG A 51 13.56 -0.03 -5.20
C ARG A 51 12.47 -0.03 -6.29
N VAL A 52 11.24 0.30 -5.92
CA VAL A 52 10.07 0.22 -6.80
C VAL A 52 9.47 1.60 -6.98
N HIS A 53 9.25 2.02 -8.23
CA HIS A 53 8.37 3.13 -8.54
C HIS A 53 6.93 2.59 -8.62
N GLU A 54 6.11 2.94 -7.63
CA GLU A 54 4.69 2.59 -7.58
C GLU A 54 3.85 3.73 -8.16
N MET A 55 3.02 3.42 -9.16
CA MET A 55 2.00 4.31 -9.73
C MET A 55 0.63 3.78 -9.34
N ASN A 56 -0.19 4.63 -8.72
CA ASN A 56 -1.42 4.25 -8.08
C ASN A 56 -2.59 5.03 -8.67
N THR A 57 -3.63 4.33 -9.15
CA THR A 57 -4.88 4.93 -9.61
C THR A 57 -6.02 4.45 -8.73
N LEU A 58 -6.66 5.38 -8.02
CA LEU A 58 -7.78 5.09 -7.13
C LEU A 58 -9.09 5.24 -7.89
N TYR A 59 -10.00 4.30 -7.63
CA TYR A 59 -11.30 4.21 -8.26
C TYR A 59 -12.40 4.37 -7.21
N ASP A 60 -13.46 5.07 -7.59
CA ASP A 60 -14.67 5.22 -6.81
C ASP A 60 -15.87 5.32 -7.76
N THR A 61 -17.05 5.12 -7.22
CA THR A 61 -18.31 5.48 -7.86
C THR A 61 -18.40 7.00 -8.13
N PRO A 62 -19.21 7.46 -9.10
CA PRO A 62 -19.32 8.88 -9.43
C PRO A 62 -19.78 9.75 -8.26
N ASP A 63 -20.51 9.17 -7.31
CA ASP A 63 -20.95 9.83 -6.10
C ASP A 63 -19.97 9.69 -4.92
N GLY A 64 -18.81 9.04 -5.08
CA GLY A 64 -17.79 8.93 -4.02
C GLY A 64 -18.18 7.98 -2.88
N ARG A 65 -19.01 6.96 -3.16
CA ARG A 65 -19.52 6.02 -2.18
C ARG A 65 -18.42 5.29 -1.42
N LEU A 66 -17.35 4.81 -2.08
CA LEU A 66 -16.31 4.07 -1.38
C LEU A 66 -15.59 4.95 -0.36
N ALA A 67 -15.14 6.14 -0.77
CA ALA A 67 -14.47 7.11 0.10
C ALA A 67 -15.35 7.50 1.29
N ARG A 68 -16.66 7.76 1.07
CA ARG A 68 -17.61 8.04 2.17
C ARG A 68 -17.74 6.91 3.18
N HIS A 69 -17.57 5.66 2.73
CA HIS A 69 -17.59 4.48 3.60
C HIS A 69 -16.18 4.09 4.10
N GLY A 70 -15.16 4.93 3.89
CA GLY A 70 -13.78 4.65 4.30
C GLY A 70 -13.13 3.48 3.54
N GLN A 71 -13.68 3.12 2.38
CA GLN A 71 -13.17 2.06 1.51
C GLN A 71 -12.28 2.66 0.42
N MET A 72 -11.37 1.84 -0.11
CA MET A 72 -10.49 2.23 -1.21
C MET A 72 -10.36 1.09 -2.21
N LEU A 73 -10.63 1.38 -3.48
CA LEU A 73 -10.30 0.50 -4.61
C LEU A 73 -9.19 1.14 -5.42
N ARG A 74 -8.19 0.35 -5.82
CA ARG A 74 -7.03 0.86 -6.55
C ARG A 74 -6.43 -0.17 -7.47
N ILE A 75 -5.99 0.29 -8.63
CA ILE A 75 -4.99 -0.39 -9.45
C ILE A 75 -3.62 0.21 -9.11
N ARG A 76 -2.66 -0.64 -8.74
CA ARG A 76 -1.25 -0.26 -8.60
C ARG A 76 -0.47 -0.88 -9.74
N VAL A 77 0.38 -0.09 -10.39
CA VAL A 77 1.42 -0.53 -11.32
C VAL A 77 2.78 -0.28 -10.68
N GLU A 78 3.65 -1.28 -10.70
CA GLU A 78 4.97 -1.26 -10.10
C GLU A 78 6.03 -1.50 -11.18
N ARG A 79 7.09 -0.69 -11.18
CA ARG A 79 8.29 -0.85 -12.04
C ARG A 79 9.58 -0.61 -11.23
N PRO A 80 10.75 -1.10 -11.66
CA PRO A 80 12.02 -0.74 -11.06
C PRO A 80 12.20 0.78 -11.00
N ALA A 81 12.62 1.30 -9.85
CA ALA A 81 12.95 2.72 -9.72
C ALA A 81 14.31 3.04 -10.35
N PRO A 82 14.50 4.25 -10.93
CA PRO A 82 15.80 4.70 -11.42
C PRO A 82 16.85 4.71 -10.30
N GLY A 83 18.10 4.36 -10.63
CA GLY A 83 19.21 4.35 -9.67
C GLY A 83 19.10 3.25 -8.60
N ALA A 84 18.27 2.22 -8.83
CA ALA A 84 18.31 1.01 -8.03
C ALA A 84 19.61 0.25 -8.36
N ASP A 85 20.68 0.51 -7.60
CA ASP A 85 21.84 -0.36 -7.60
C ASP A 85 21.37 -1.80 -7.39
N ARG A 86 21.80 -2.70 -8.27
CA ARG A 86 21.58 -4.14 -8.14
C ARG A 86 22.40 -4.66 -6.96
N VAL A 87 22.01 -4.34 -5.73
CA VAL A 87 22.68 -4.81 -4.52
C VAL A 87 22.29 -6.27 -4.30
N GLY A 88 23.07 -7.18 -4.87
CA GLY A 88 22.97 -8.61 -4.63
C GLY A 88 23.16 -9.43 -5.90
N ARG A 89 24.16 -10.32 -5.85
CA ARG A 89 24.57 -11.30 -6.88
C ARG A 89 23.49 -11.61 -7.91
N ALA A 90 23.83 -11.41 -9.17
CA ALA A 90 23.13 -11.92 -10.33
C ALA A 90 22.84 -13.42 -10.16
N HIS A 91 21.70 -13.74 -9.54
CA HIS A 91 21.06 -15.01 -9.79
C HIS A 91 20.64 -14.95 -11.24
N LYS A 92 21.18 -15.87 -12.03
CA LYS A 92 20.72 -16.21 -13.38
C LYS A 92 19.22 -16.47 -13.29
N MET A 93 18.42 -15.42 -13.40
CA MET A 93 16.98 -15.47 -13.35
C MET A 93 16.52 -15.74 -14.78
N SER A 94 15.89 -16.90 -14.91
CA SER A 94 15.15 -17.40 -16.05
C SER A 94 14.36 -16.32 -16.78
N LYS A 95 14.37 -16.41 -18.12
CA LYS A 95 13.42 -15.86 -19.10
C LYS A 95 12.17 -15.19 -18.51
N GLU A 96 11.97 -13.92 -18.87
CA GLU A 96 10.66 -13.35 -19.21
C GLU A 96 9.67 -13.14 -18.04
N LYS A 97 10.12 -12.47 -16.98
CA LYS A 97 9.20 -11.78 -16.06
C LYS A 97 9.19 -10.31 -16.44
N SER A 98 8.05 -9.80 -16.90
CA SER A 98 7.86 -8.37 -17.17
C SER A 98 8.41 -7.55 -16.00
N GLU A 99 9.22 -6.53 -16.28
CA GLU A 99 9.70 -5.58 -15.28
C GLU A 99 8.54 -4.78 -14.66
N ILE A 100 7.37 -4.83 -15.29
CA ILE A 100 6.15 -4.21 -14.81
C ILE A 100 5.28 -5.29 -14.15
N SER A 101 4.80 -5.01 -12.94
CA SER A 101 3.77 -5.80 -12.27
C SER A 101 2.59 -4.93 -11.87
N ALA A 102 1.41 -5.52 -11.76
CA ALA A 102 0.22 -4.78 -11.38
C ALA A 102 -0.63 -5.55 -10.35
N LEU A 103 -1.29 -4.80 -9.48
CA LEU A 103 -2.12 -5.30 -8.40
C LEU A 103 -3.45 -4.57 -8.39
N LEU A 104 -4.55 -5.32 -8.18
CA LEU A 104 -5.82 -4.75 -7.77
C LEU A 104 -5.92 -4.87 -6.25
N THR A 105 -6.13 -3.75 -5.57
CA THR A 105 -6.28 -3.70 -4.11
C THR A 105 -7.66 -3.15 -3.74
N PHE A 106 -8.37 -3.86 -2.87
CA PHE A 106 -9.50 -3.33 -2.11
C PHE A 106 -9.12 -3.25 -0.63
N LYS A 107 -9.29 -2.08 -0.02
CA LYS A 107 -9.16 -1.88 1.42
C LYS A 107 -10.52 -1.51 2.01
N GLY A 108 -10.93 -2.24 3.04
CA GLY A 108 -12.16 -1.98 3.78
C GLY A 108 -12.06 -0.76 4.69
N PRO A 109 -13.17 -0.39 5.37
CA PRO A 109 -13.17 0.69 6.35
C PRO A 109 -12.15 0.43 7.46
N ALA A 110 -11.53 1.50 7.94
CA ALA A 110 -10.71 1.43 9.13
C ALA A 110 -11.59 1.02 10.34
N ARG A 111 -11.10 0.07 11.14
CA ARG A 111 -11.86 -0.54 12.25
C ARG A 111 -11.53 0.13 13.59
N GLY A 112 -12.56 0.29 14.42
CA GLY A 112 -12.47 0.75 15.80
C GLY A 112 -12.81 2.24 15.98
N LEU A 113 -13.25 2.61 17.19
CA LEU A 113 -13.65 3.98 17.56
C LEU A 113 -12.53 5.03 17.37
N GLN A 114 -11.28 4.58 17.20
CA GLN A 114 -10.06 5.40 17.17
C GLN A 114 -9.35 5.36 15.80
N ALA A 115 -10.01 4.85 14.75
CA ALA A 115 -9.45 4.69 13.41
C ALA A 115 -8.84 5.98 12.81
N ASN A 116 -9.12 7.12 13.43
CA ASN A 116 -8.86 8.47 12.95
C ASN A 116 -8.14 9.36 13.98
N GLU A 117 -7.65 8.81 15.09
CA GLU A 117 -6.92 9.59 16.10
C GLU A 117 -5.41 9.64 15.83
N ARG A 118 -4.80 10.83 15.94
CA ARG A 118 -3.32 10.93 15.99
C ARG A 118 -2.78 10.06 17.12
N GLY A 119 -1.64 9.42 16.90
CA GLY A 119 -1.06 8.50 17.87
C GLY A 119 -1.66 7.11 17.91
N ARG A 120 -2.52 6.77 16.95
CA ARG A 120 -3.12 5.44 16.82
C ARG A 120 -2.74 4.77 15.50
N TYR A 121 -2.99 3.48 15.44
CA TYR A 121 -2.77 2.63 14.26
C TYR A 121 -3.94 2.74 13.30
N LYS A 122 -3.65 2.64 12.00
CA LYS A 122 -4.68 2.36 11.00
C LYS A 122 -4.84 0.85 10.89
N ILE A 123 -6.06 0.35 11.13
CA ILE A 123 -6.37 -1.07 11.12
C ILE A 123 -7.48 -1.32 10.12
N ARG A 124 -7.23 -2.13 9.09
CA ARG A 124 -8.22 -2.38 8.03
C ARG A 124 -8.05 -3.75 7.40
N GLU A 125 -9.14 -4.23 6.83
CA GLU A 125 -9.14 -5.41 5.98
C GLU A 125 -8.58 -5.05 4.61
N GLU A 126 -7.71 -5.88 4.08
CA GLU A 126 -7.11 -5.71 2.75
C GLU A 126 -7.23 -6.99 1.93
N HIS A 127 -7.68 -6.80 0.70
CA HIS A 127 -7.65 -7.79 -0.36
C HIS A 127 -6.76 -7.27 -1.48
N GLU A 128 -5.73 -8.02 -1.82
CA GLU A 128 -4.81 -7.69 -2.88
C GLU A 128 -4.63 -8.91 -3.78
N LEU A 129 -4.68 -8.69 -5.09
CA LEU A 129 -4.46 -9.75 -6.08
C LEU A 129 -3.65 -9.22 -7.27
N PRO A 130 -2.73 -10.05 -7.80
CA PRO A 130 -2.01 -9.71 -9.02
C PRO A 130 -2.97 -9.68 -10.21
N ILE A 131 -2.80 -8.67 -11.08
CA ILE A 131 -3.50 -8.56 -12.35
C ILE A 131 -2.46 -8.56 -13.47
N PHE A 132 -2.79 -9.20 -14.59
CA PHE A 132 -1.87 -9.34 -15.72
C PHE A 132 -2.00 -8.21 -16.73
N ASP A 133 -3.21 -7.68 -16.89
CA ASP A 133 -3.51 -6.55 -17.76
C ASP A 133 -4.21 -5.46 -16.94
N HIS A 134 -3.45 -4.42 -16.60
CA HIS A 134 -3.98 -3.31 -15.81
C HIS A 134 -4.86 -2.36 -16.64
N GLU A 135 -4.70 -2.34 -17.96
CA GLU A 135 -5.52 -1.53 -18.86
C GLU A 135 -6.89 -2.15 -19.02
N GLU A 136 -6.95 -3.46 -19.26
CA GLU A 136 -8.22 -4.19 -19.31
C GLU A 136 -8.94 -4.16 -17.97
N MET A 137 -8.21 -4.30 -16.85
CA MET A 137 -8.81 -4.12 -15.53
C MET A 137 -9.40 -2.71 -15.35
N SER A 138 -8.74 -1.65 -15.84
CA SER A 138 -9.30 -0.29 -15.83
C SER A 138 -10.62 -0.23 -16.61
N ARG A 139 -10.65 -0.78 -17.84
CA ARG A 139 -11.85 -0.81 -18.69
C ARG A 139 -13.00 -1.56 -18.01
N ILE A 140 -12.72 -2.69 -17.36
CA ILE A 140 -13.71 -3.45 -16.60
C ILE A 140 -14.27 -2.62 -15.44
N LEU A 141 -13.42 -1.98 -14.65
CA LEU A 141 -13.87 -1.13 -13.54
C LEU A 141 -14.74 0.02 -14.04
N GLU A 142 -14.36 0.67 -15.13
CA GLU A 142 -15.12 1.74 -15.77
C GLU A 142 -16.48 1.25 -16.30
N ALA A 143 -16.53 0.09 -16.95
CA ALA A 143 -17.77 -0.54 -17.40
C ALA A 143 -18.70 -0.91 -16.23
N LEU A 144 -18.15 -1.21 -15.05
CA LEU A 144 -18.90 -1.44 -13.81
C LEU A 144 -19.34 -0.13 -13.13
N GLY A 145 -19.07 1.03 -13.73
CA GLY A 145 -19.48 2.35 -13.23
C GLY A 145 -18.49 3.00 -12.27
N MET A 146 -17.30 2.42 -12.08
CA MET A 146 -16.22 3.06 -11.32
C MET A 146 -15.54 4.13 -12.18
N ARG A 147 -14.95 5.14 -11.55
CA ARG A 147 -14.17 6.17 -12.22
C ARG A 147 -12.84 6.36 -11.51
N PRO A 148 -11.73 6.54 -12.26
CA PRO A 148 -10.51 7.01 -11.67
C PRO A 148 -10.76 8.39 -11.08
N TRP A 149 -10.36 8.62 -9.83
CA TRP A 149 -10.63 9.89 -9.14
C TRP A 149 -9.40 10.53 -8.49
N PHE A 150 -8.35 9.74 -8.22
CA PHE A 150 -7.07 10.24 -7.71
C PHE A 150 -5.92 9.38 -8.20
N ARG A 151 -4.79 10.02 -8.53
CA ARG A 151 -3.57 9.35 -8.93
C ARG A 151 -2.41 9.78 -8.07
N TYR A 152 -1.53 8.85 -7.73
CA TYR A 152 -0.31 9.21 -7.05
C TYR A 152 0.86 8.28 -7.35
N GLU A 153 2.05 8.83 -7.23
CA GLU A 153 3.32 8.13 -7.41
C GLU A 153 4.12 8.11 -6.11
N LYS A 154 4.92 7.07 -5.95
CA LYS A 154 5.96 7.00 -4.93
C LYS A 154 7.09 6.08 -5.33
N VAL A 155 8.28 6.35 -4.81
CA VAL A 155 9.41 5.42 -4.86
C VAL A 155 9.53 4.74 -3.51
N ARG A 156 9.48 3.42 -3.53
CA ARG A 156 9.42 2.58 -2.35
C ARG A 156 10.68 1.76 -2.18
N SER A 157 11.23 1.78 -0.98
CA SER A 157 12.31 0.90 -0.53
C SER A 157 11.84 0.09 0.67
N THR A 158 11.83 -1.24 0.58
CA THR A 158 11.39 -2.10 1.69
C THR A 158 12.58 -2.65 2.46
N TYR A 159 12.54 -2.57 3.79
CA TYR A 159 13.60 -3.05 4.67
C TYR A 159 13.08 -4.12 5.64
N LYS A 160 13.97 -5.05 5.98
CA LYS A 160 13.83 -5.91 7.15
C LYS A 160 14.76 -5.44 8.25
N LEU A 161 14.23 -5.38 9.47
CA LEU A 161 15.03 -5.15 10.67
C LEU A 161 15.40 -6.50 11.30
N PRO A 162 16.69 -6.77 11.55
CA PRO A 162 17.11 -7.98 12.27
C PRO A 162 16.40 -8.12 13.61
N GLY A 163 15.84 -9.31 13.87
CA GLY A 163 15.10 -9.61 15.09
C GLY A 163 13.67 -9.05 15.14
N MET A 164 13.13 -8.55 14.01
CA MET A 164 11.73 -8.13 13.88
C MET A 164 11.10 -8.76 12.63
N ASN A 165 10.80 -10.06 12.68
CA ASN A 165 10.36 -10.81 11.51
C ASN A 165 8.92 -10.51 11.09
N GLY A 166 8.08 -10.01 12.00
CA GLY A 166 6.69 -9.65 11.72
C GLY A 166 6.51 -8.20 11.28
N LEU A 167 7.59 -7.42 11.21
CA LEU A 167 7.57 -6.02 10.83
C LEU A 167 8.04 -5.82 9.39
N LYS A 168 7.23 -5.11 8.62
CA LYS A 168 7.60 -4.52 7.34
C LYS A 168 7.89 -3.03 7.56
N LEU A 169 9.14 -2.64 7.34
CA LEU A 169 9.55 -1.24 7.32
C LEU A 169 9.66 -0.81 5.86
N VAL A 170 9.01 0.30 5.52
CA VAL A 170 9.02 0.83 4.17
C VAL A 170 9.44 2.29 4.21
N LEU A 171 10.35 2.68 3.33
CA LEU A 171 10.67 4.08 3.05
C LEU A 171 9.98 4.47 1.74
N ASP A 172 9.06 5.43 1.84
CA ASP A 172 8.29 5.96 0.73
C ASP A 172 8.76 7.40 0.44
N GLU A 173 9.40 7.58 -0.70
CA GLU A 173 9.64 8.89 -1.31
C GLU A 173 8.40 9.29 -2.10
N THR A 174 7.84 10.46 -1.81
CA THR A 174 6.63 10.97 -2.47
C THR A 174 6.83 12.43 -2.90
N PRO A 175 6.00 12.96 -3.80
CA PRO A 175 6.01 14.39 -4.13
C PRO A 175 5.78 15.31 -2.92
N ILE A 176 5.11 14.82 -1.89
CA ILE A 176 4.84 15.55 -0.64
C ILE A 176 5.89 15.29 0.47
N GLY A 177 7.01 14.66 0.12
CA GLY A 177 8.12 14.40 1.03
C GLY A 177 8.34 12.92 1.35
N LEU A 178 9.16 12.67 2.37
CA LEU A 178 9.66 11.36 2.72
C LEU A 178 8.92 10.79 3.93
N PHE A 179 8.52 9.52 3.84
CA PHE A 179 7.77 8.84 4.89
C PHE A 179 8.31 7.45 5.17
N ILE A 180 8.15 7.01 6.42
CA ILE A 180 8.31 5.62 6.80
C ILE A 180 6.92 5.03 7.04
N GLU A 181 6.61 3.90 6.43
CA GLU A 181 5.48 3.06 6.84
C GLU A 181 6.01 1.88 7.68
N LEU A 182 5.37 1.65 8.82
CA LEU A 182 5.60 0.47 9.66
C LEU A 182 4.32 -0.36 9.70
N GLU A 183 4.38 -1.57 9.14
CA GLU A 183 3.26 -2.52 9.08
C GLU A 183 3.63 -3.80 9.85
N GLY A 184 2.79 -4.24 10.78
CA GLY A 184 3.05 -5.43 11.59
C GLY A 184 2.34 -5.46 12.93
N GLY A 185 2.84 -6.26 13.87
CA GLY A 185 2.31 -6.29 15.23
C GLY A 185 2.53 -4.96 15.97
N ARG A 186 1.55 -4.49 16.74
CA ARG A 186 1.62 -3.22 17.50
C ARG A 186 2.90 -3.07 18.33
N GLY A 187 3.34 -4.15 18.97
CA GLY A 187 4.57 -4.18 19.77
C GLY A 187 5.83 -3.96 18.94
N GLU A 188 5.95 -4.62 17.78
CA GLU A 188 7.08 -4.43 16.87
C GLU A 188 7.07 -3.04 16.24
N ILE A 189 5.89 -2.52 15.85
CA ILE A 189 5.74 -1.15 15.35
C ILE A 189 6.26 -0.15 16.38
N ASN A 190 5.80 -0.22 17.63
CA ASN A 190 6.24 0.70 18.68
C ASN A 190 7.72 0.57 19.02
N ARG A 191 8.26 -0.64 18.96
CA ARG A 191 9.69 -0.86 19.18
C ARG A 191 10.50 -0.24 18.04
N ALA A 192 10.11 -0.45 16.80
CA ALA A 192 10.78 0.11 15.63
C ALA A 192 10.69 1.64 15.60
N ALA A 193 9.50 2.22 15.80
CA ALA A 193 9.32 3.66 15.86
C ALA A 193 10.26 4.32 16.89
N ARG A 194 10.33 3.78 18.12
CA ARG A 194 11.24 4.29 19.16
C ARG A 194 12.72 4.17 18.77
N LEU A 195 13.12 3.07 18.12
CA LEU A 195 14.50 2.88 17.66
C LEU A 195 14.88 3.84 16.53
N LEU A 196 13.89 4.26 15.74
CA LEU A 196 13.97 5.31 14.73
C LEU A 196 13.77 6.72 15.33
N GLY A 197 13.64 6.84 16.65
CA GLY A 197 13.53 8.14 17.34
C GLY A 197 12.15 8.82 17.24
N PHE A 198 11.11 8.07 16.90
CA PHE A 198 9.73 8.56 16.86
C PHE A 198 8.95 8.08 18.09
N GLY A 199 8.01 8.93 18.52
CA GLY A 199 7.02 8.64 19.55
C GLY A 199 5.63 8.42 18.97
N ALA A 200 4.68 8.02 19.81
CA ALA A 200 3.29 7.84 19.39
C ALA A 200 2.70 9.15 18.84
N SER A 201 3.06 10.32 19.37
CA SER A 201 2.61 11.63 18.88
C SER A 201 2.90 11.87 17.39
N ASP A 202 3.91 11.19 16.84
CA ASP A 202 4.34 11.31 15.45
C ASP A 202 3.55 10.41 14.49
N TYR A 203 2.70 9.51 15.02
CA TYR A 203 2.01 8.52 14.19
C TYR A 203 0.93 9.19 13.36
N ILE A 204 1.07 9.02 12.04
CA ILE A 204 0.12 9.46 11.04
C ILE A 204 -0.70 8.25 10.58
N ASN A 205 -2.03 8.35 10.68
CA ASN A 205 -2.99 7.34 10.22
C ASN A 205 -3.79 7.76 8.97
N LYS A 206 -3.44 8.89 8.36
CA LYS A 206 -4.04 9.41 7.12
C LYS A 206 -3.50 8.65 5.90
N SER A 207 -4.29 8.55 4.84
CA SER A 207 -3.78 8.07 3.54
C SER A 207 -2.88 9.13 2.90
N TYR A 208 -2.09 8.76 1.90
CA TYR A 208 -1.34 9.74 1.11
C TYR A 208 -2.26 10.72 0.38
N GLY A 209 -3.43 10.27 -0.10
CA GLY A 209 -4.43 11.17 -0.69
C GLY A 209 -4.91 12.23 0.30
N ALA A 210 -5.23 11.83 1.54
CA ALA A 210 -5.62 12.77 2.59
C ALA A 210 -4.49 13.76 2.95
N LEU A 211 -3.25 13.26 3.06
CA LEU A 211 -2.07 14.11 3.33
C LEU A 211 -1.81 15.12 2.21
N PHE A 212 -1.91 14.69 0.95
CA PHE A 212 -1.74 15.57 -0.21
C PHE A 212 -2.78 16.70 -0.22
N MET A 213 -4.06 16.38 0.03
CA MET A 213 -5.10 17.40 0.07
C MET A 213 -4.90 18.41 1.21
N GLU A 214 -4.35 17.97 2.35
CA GLU A 214 -3.97 18.89 3.43
C GLU A 214 -2.86 19.85 3.01
N GLU A 215 -1.84 19.36 2.32
CA GLU A 215 -0.77 20.22 1.80
C GLU A 215 -1.26 21.20 0.74
N CYS A 216 -2.23 20.80 -0.07
CA CYS A 216 -2.87 21.68 -1.04
C CYS A 216 -3.89 22.66 -0.42
N GLY A 217 -4.19 22.56 0.87
CA GLY A 217 -5.24 23.36 1.52
C GLY A 217 -6.66 23.00 1.06
N LEU A 218 -6.86 21.81 0.52
CA LEU A 218 -8.12 21.30 -0.03
C LEU A 218 -8.82 20.29 0.91
N SER A 219 -8.25 20.04 2.09
CA SER A 219 -8.81 19.09 3.03
C SER A 219 -10.13 19.60 3.63
N ARG A 220 -11.09 18.69 3.79
CA ARG A 220 -12.28 18.96 4.61
C ARG A 220 -11.93 18.65 6.08
N PRO A 221 -12.52 19.38 7.05
CA PRO A 221 -12.33 19.06 8.46
C PRO A 221 -12.63 17.57 8.72
N ALA A 222 -11.68 16.86 9.34
CA ALA A 222 -11.76 15.44 9.71
C ALA A 222 -11.74 14.39 8.58
N SER A 223 -11.25 14.69 7.37
CA SER A 223 -11.06 13.64 6.34
C SER A 223 -9.78 12.82 6.58
N HIS A 224 -9.90 11.67 7.26
CA HIS A 224 -8.82 10.67 7.40
C HIS A 224 -8.80 9.61 6.29
N ASN A 225 -9.89 9.61 5.51
CA ASN A 225 -10.11 8.73 4.38
C ASN A 225 -9.62 9.36 3.10
N GLU A 226 -9.74 8.62 2.02
CA GLU A 226 -9.43 9.15 0.71
C GLU A 226 -10.34 10.35 0.37
N PRO A 227 -9.79 11.41 -0.27
CA PRO A 227 -10.57 12.56 -0.68
C PRO A 227 -11.77 12.22 -1.58
N ILE A 228 -12.75 13.13 -1.66
CA ILE A 228 -13.82 13.07 -2.66
C ILE A 228 -13.59 14.25 -3.59
N PRO A 229 -13.48 14.06 -4.93
CA PRO A 229 -13.30 15.18 -5.83
C PRO A 229 -14.50 16.13 -5.75
N SER A 230 -14.24 17.42 -5.55
CA SER A 230 -15.24 18.46 -5.80
C SER A 230 -15.16 18.98 -7.24
N TYR A 231 -13.95 19.13 -7.80
CA TYR A 231 -13.70 19.49 -9.20
C TYR A 231 -12.30 19.02 -9.64
N GLY A 232 -12.17 18.43 -10.83
CA GLY A 232 -10.90 17.93 -11.37
C GLY A 232 -10.40 16.63 -10.72
N LEU A 233 -9.40 15.99 -11.34
CA LEU A 233 -8.67 14.87 -10.77
C LEU A 233 -7.40 15.41 -10.12
N PRO A 234 -7.36 15.68 -8.79
CA PRO A 234 -6.10 15.98 -8.16
C PRO A 234 -5.14 14.79 -8.34
N ASP A 235 -3.86 15.07 -8.52
CA ASP A 235 -2.83 14.04 -8.57
C ASP A 235 -1.57 14.43 -7.78
N MET A 236 -0.95 13.43 -7.19
CA MET A 236 0.31 13.54 -6.45
C MET A 236 1.38 12.80 -7.25
N LEU A 237 1.81 13.39 -8.37
CA LEU A 237 2.79 12.81 -9.29
C LEU A 237 4.17 13.45 -9.12
N PHE A 238 5.22 12.71 -9.44
CA PHE A 238 6.55 13.32 -9.51
C PHE A 238 6.59 14.34 -10.67
N PRO A 239 7.35 15.44 -10.53
CA PRO A 239 7.61 16.33 -11.64
C PRO A 239 8.20 15.53 -12.80
N ARG A 240 7.60 15.63 -13.99
CA ARG A 240 8.23 15.07 -15.19
C ARG A 240 9.45 15.92 -15.51
N SER A 241 10.62 15.31 -15.57
CA SER A 241 11.80 15.94 -16.17
C SER A 241 11.41 16.34 -17.60
N ARG A 242 11.46 17.64 -17.89
CA ARG A 242 11.27 18.19 -19.24
C ARG A 242 12.38 17.71 -20.17
#